data_AF-A0A7W1KTP5-F1
#
_entry.id   AF-A0A7W1KTP5-F1
#
_cell.length_a   1.000
_cell.length_b   1.000
_cell.length_c   1.000
_cell.angle_alpha   90.00
_cell.angle_beta   90.00
_cell.angle_gamma   90.00
#
_symmetry.space_group_name_H-M   'P 1'
#
loop_
_entity.id
_entity.type
_entity.pdbx_description
1 polymer ?
#
loop_
_entity_poly.entity_id
_entity_poly.type
_entity_poly.pdbx_seq_one_letter_code
_entity_poly.pdbx_strand_id
1 'polypeptide(L)'
;MKIKGIDKRSGREFMIEQVIDSGGASPWDGHPYSADYAVTLVNALRDAEHAGSKMEEALEQIADLAPGFTLDQASVLGPLTRHLSRLEQNLVQQG
;
A
#
# COMPACT_ATOMS: atom_id res chain seq x y z
N MET A 1 -2.05 8.32 6.66
CA MET A 1 -0.94 7.38 6.47
C MET A 1 -0.29 7.56 5.10
N LYS A 2 1.05 7.67 5.05
CA LYS A 2 1.82 7.60 3.80
C LYS A 2 2.41 6.20 3.63
N ILE A 3 2.27 5.61 2.45
CA ILE A 3 2.72 4.25 2.19
C ILE A 3 3.98 4.24 1.34
N LYS A 4 4.94 3.40 1.74
CA LYS A 4 6.21 3.21 1.06
C LYS A 4 6.24 1.85 0.38
N GLY A 5 6.96 1.76 -0.74
CA GLY A 5 7.27 0.52 -1.43
C GLY A 5 8.77 0.37 -1.64
N ILE A 6 9.22 -0.86 -1.89
CA ILE A 6 10.58 -1.15 -2.36
C ILE A 6 10.49 -1.61 -3.80
N ASP A 7 11.21 -0.92 -4.69
CA ASP A 7 11.33 -1.29 -6.09
C ASP A 7 12.10 -2.61 -6.20
N LYS A 8 11.46 -3.66 -6.72
CA LYS A 8 12.08 -5.00 -6.79
C LYS A 8 13.26 -5.10 -7.77
N ARG A 9 13.39 -4.18 -8.72
CA ARG A 9 14.48 -4.18 -9.72
C ARG A 9 15.74 -3.53 -9.18
N SER A 10 15.58 -2.40 -8.49
CA SER A 10 16.68 -1.55 -8.01
C SER A 10 16.93 -1.66 -6.50
N GLY A 11 16.00 -2.25 -5.73
CA GLY A 11 16.05 -2.31 -4.27
C GLY A 11 15.80 -0.97 -3.57
N ARG A 12 15.45 0.08 -4.32
CA ARG A 12 15.28 1.43 -3.78
C ARG A 12 13.88 1.64 -3.23
N GLU A 13 13.80 2.31 -2.08
CA GLU A 13 12.52 2.75 -1.49
C GLU A 13 11.89 3.86 -2.34
N PHE A 14 10.56 3.86 -2.48
CA PHE A 14 9.78 4.94 -3.09
C PHE A 14 8.48 5.19 -2.31
N MET A 15 7.88 6.38 -2.46
CA MET A 15 6.52 6.66 -1.98
C MET A 15 5.49 6.26 -3.03
N ILE A 16 4.36 5.66 -2.61
CA ILE A 16 3.29 5.27 -3.54
C ILE A 16 2.83 6.45 -4.42
N GLU A 17 2.75 7.65 -3.86
CA GLU A 17 2.42 8.89 -4.58
C GLU A 17 3.28 9.10 -5.83
N GLN A 18 4.59 8.82 -5.76
CA GLN A 18 5.49 8.95 -6.91
C GLN A 18 5.13 7.98 -8.05
N VAL A 19 4.56 6.82 -7.72
CA VAL A 19 4.10 5.81 -8.70
C VAL A 19 2.74 6.18 -9.26
N ILE A 20 1.88 6.80 -8.46
CA ILE A 20 0.60 7.35 -8.93
C ILE A 20 0.86 8.46 -9.94
N ASP A 21 1.77 9.39 -9.62
CA ASP A 21 2.11 10.53 -10.47
C ASP A 21 2.79 10.10 -11.78
N SER A 22 3.54 9.00 -11.77
CA SER A 22 4.16 8.43 -12.96
C SER A 22 3.20 7.58 -13.82
N GLY A 23 1.96 7.38 -13.38
CA GLY A 23 0.99 6.54 -14.07
C GLY A 23 1.25 5.03 -13.94
N GLY A 24 1.94 4.60 -12.88
CA GLY A 24 2.22 3.18 -12.61
C GLY A 24 3.64 2.72 -12.96
N ALA A 25 4.54 3.66 -13.20
CA ALA A 25 5.94 3.40 -13.51
C ALA A 25 6.87 3.63 -12.31
N SER A 26 8.02 2.94 -12.33
CA SER A 26 9.08 3.16 -11.35
C SER A 26 9.56 4.61 -11.38
N PRO A 27 9.65 5.29 -10.23
CA PRO A 27 10.21 6.65 -10.16
C PRO A 27 11.71 6.71 -10.49
N TRP A 28 12.37 5.55 -10.56
CA TRP A 28 13.83 5.48 -10.69
C TRP A 28 14.29 5.20 -12.11
N ASP A 29 13.66 4.25 -12.80
CA ASP A 29 14.07 3.81 -14.14
C ASP A 29 12.95 3.94 -15.18
N GLY A 30 11.78 4.45 -14.79
CA GLY A 30 10.61 4.65 -15.66
C GLY A 30 9.95 3.37 -16.16
N HIS A 31 10.41 2.18 -15.74
CA HIS A 31 9.79 0.94 -16.18
C HIS A 31 8.41 0.77 -15.55
N PRO A 32 7.39 0.35 -16.31
CA PRO A 32 6.08 0.08 -15.75
C PRO A 32 6.15 -1.06 -14.73
N TYR A 33 5.54 -0.89 -13.56
CA TYR A 33 5.40 -1.99 -12.59
C TYR A 33 4.39 -3.04 -13.03
N SER A 34 3.51 -2.69 -13.97
CA SER A 34 2.67 -3.63 -14.69
C SER A 34 2.41 -3.14 -16.11
N ALA A 35 2.80 -3.95 -17.10
CA ALA A 35 2.67 -3.60 -18.52
C ALA A 35 1.20 -3.38 -18.94
N ASP A 36 0.31 -4.32 -18.58
CA ASP A 36 -1.08 -4.30 -19.03
C ASP A 36 -2.08 -3.72 -18.01
N TYR A 37 -1.66 -3.55 -16.75
CA TYR A 37 -2.55 -3.20 -15.64
C TYR A 37 -2.14 -1.93 -14.89
N ALA A 38 -1.42 -1.02 -15.54
CA ALA A 38 -0.95 0.23 -14.92
C ALA A 38 -2.09 1.05 -14.28
N VAL A 39 -3.22 1.22 -14.99
CA VAL A 39 -4.39 1.96 -14.46
C VAL A 39 -4.98 1.28 -13.22
N THR A 40 -5.14 -0.05 -13.26
CA THR A 40 -5.64 -0.83 -12.12
C THR A 40 -4.71 -0.72 -10.92
N LEU A 41 -3.40 -0.78 -11.16
CA LEU A 41 -2.39 -0.60 -10.12
C LEU A 41 -2.48 0.79 -9.50
N VAL A 42 -2.49 1.86 -10.29
CA VAL A 42 -2.57 3.24 -9.81
C VAL A 42 -3.83 3.47 -8.97
N ASN A 43 -4.97 2.98 -9.44
CA ASN A 43 -6.23 3.11 -8.70
C ASN A 43 -6.17 2.35 -7.36
N ALA A 44 -5.70 1.11 -7.37
CA ALA A 44 -5.58 0.31 -6.14
C ALA A 44 -4.61 0.95 -5.13
N LEU A 45 -3.50 1.50 -5.60
CA LEU A 45 -2.52 2.21 -4.77
C LEU A 45 -3.11 3.47 -4.13
N ARG A 46 -3.84 4.28 -4.93
CA ARG A 46 -4.53 5.48 -4.44
C ARG A 46 -5.59 5.13 -3.40
N ASP A 47 -6.39 4.10 -3.67
CA ASP A 47 -7.43 3.64 -2.75
C ASP A 47 -6.83 3.11 -1.45
N ALA A 48 -5.71 2.40 -1.51
CA ALA A 48 -5.01 1.90 -0.33
C ALA A 48 -4.49 3.04 0.57
N GLU A 49 -3.85 4.07 0.01
CA GLU A 49 -3.37 5.22 0.81
C GLU A 49 -4.53 6.00 1.43
N HIS A 50 -5.60 6.23 0.68
CA HIS A 50 -6.77 6.95 1.17
C HIS A 50 -7.49 6.17 2.27
N ALA A 51 -7.80 4.89 2.04
CA ALA A 51 -8.48 4.05 3.03
C ALA A 51 -7.63 3.84 4.28
N GLY A 52 -6.30 3.66 4.13
CA GLY A 52 -5.37 3.54 5.25
C GLY A 52 -5.33 4.80 6.11
N SER A 53 -5.30 5.98 5.49
CA SER A 53 -5.36 7.26 6.21
C SER A 53 -6.67 7.42 6.98
N LYS A 54 -7.80 7.10 6.35
CA LYS A 54 -9.10 7.15 7.01
C LYS A 54 -9.22 6.17 8.17
N MET A 55 -8.63 4.98 8.06
CA MET A 55 -8.60 4.00 9.16
C MET A 55 -7.74 4.49 10.32
N GLU A 56 -6.57 5.06 10.04
CA GLU A 56 -5.69 5.67 11.03
C GLU A 56 -6.42 6.75 11.83
N GLU A 57 -7.04 7.72 11.14
CA GLU A 57 -7.83 8.80 11.75
C GLU A 57 -9.00 8.27 12.59
N ALA A 58 -9.73 7.27 12.09
CA ALA A 58 -10.86 6.70 12.82
C ALA A 58 -10.42 5.96 14.09
N LEU A 59 -9.31 5.22 14.04
CA LEU A 59 -8.76 4.53 15.21
C LEU A 59 -8.23 5.51 16.26
N GLU A 60 -7.60 6.60 15.82
CA GLU A 60 -7.18 7.70 16.70
C GLU A 60 -8.39 8.32 17.42
N GLN A 61 -9.43 8.68 16.67
CA GLN A 61 -10.67 9.21 17.26
C GLN A 61 -11.34 8.24 18.23
N ILE A 62 -11.40 6.95 17.90
CA ILE A 62 -11.96 5.93 18.80
C ILE A 62 -11.12 5.83 20.07
N ALA A 63 -9.79 5.89 19.97
CA ALA A 63 -8.91 5.87 21.14
C ALA A 63 -9.14 7.09 22.05
N ASP A 64 -9.29 8.28 21.47
CA ASP A 64 -9.54 9.52 22.20
C ASP A 64 -10.89 9.52 22.95
N LEU A 65 -11.88 8.79 22.45
CA LEU A 65 -13.17 8.61 23.12
C LEU A 65 -13.09 7.73 24.38
N ALA A 66 -11.97 7.05 24.60
CA ALA A 66 -11.77 6.11 25.72
C ALA A 66 -12.95 5.14 25.94
N PRO A 67 -13.36 4.36 24.91
CA PRO A 67 -14.55 3.52 24.98
C PRO A 67 -14.37 2.34 25.93
N GLY A 68 -15.49 1.82 26.45
CA GLY A 68 -15.52 0.61 27.28
C GLY A 68 -15.30 -0.71 26.53
N PHE A 69 -14.63 -0.69 25.38
CA PHE A 69 -14.32 -1.88 24.58
C PHE A 69 -12.91 -1.84 24.01
N THR A 70 -12.43 -2.99 23.55
CA THR A 70 -11.18 -3.12 22.80
C THR A 70 -11.47 -3.73 21.43
N LEU A 71 -10.70 -3.33 20.41
CA LEU A 71 -10.69 -4.01 19.12
C LEU A 71 -9.65 -5.13 19.16
N ASP A 72 -9.97 -6.28 18.55
CA ASP A 72 -9.00 -7.34 18.35
C ASP A 72 -8.01 -6.95 17.25
N GLN A 73 -6.76 -6.70 17.63
CA GLN A 73 -5.69 -6.30 16.73
C GLN A 73 -5.46 -7.31 15.60
N ALA A 74 -5.59 -8.61 15.87
CA ALA A 74 -5.36 -9.65 14.88
C ALA A 74 -6.43 -9.64 13.78
N SER A 75 -7.69 -9.33 14.13
CA SER A 75 -8.77 -9.17 13.16
C SER A 75 -8.54 -8.01 12.18
N VAL A 76 -7.83 -6.96 12.62
CA VAL A 76 -7.53 -5.77 11.79
C VAL A 76 -6.24 -5.97 10.98
N LEU A 77 -5.14 -6.31 11.65
CA LEU A 77 -3.82 -6.39 11.02
C LEU A 77 -3.61 -7.71 10.26
N GLY A 78 -4.26 -8.79 10.68
CA GLY A 78 -4.08 -10.13 10.09
C GLY A 78 -4.33 -10.16 8.58
N PRO A 79 -5.45 -9.61 8.07
CA PRO A 79 -5.68 -9.50 6.63
C PRO A 79 -4.62 -8.66 5.91
N LEU A 80 -4.23 -7.51 6.45
CA LEU A 80 -3.24 -6.62 5.85
C LEU A 80 -1.88 -7.31 5.72
N THR A 81 -1.40 -7.92 6.80
CA THR A 81 -0.15 -8.71 6.82
C THR A 81 -0.19 -9.81 5.77
N ARG A 82 -1.30 -10.54 5.65
CA ARG A 82 -1.43 -11.62 4.64
C ARG A 82 -1.30 -11.10 3.21
N HIS A 83 -1.88 -9.94 2.89
CA HIS A 83 -1.78 -9.34 1.56
C HIS A 83 -0.38 -8.80 1.28
N LEU A 84 0.27 -8.18 2.26
CA LEU A 84 1.65 -7.68 2.14
C LEU A 84 2.64 -8.82 1.93
N SER A 85 2.53 -9.92 2.70
CA SER A 85 3.39 -11.10 2.49
C SER A 85 3.23 -11.70 1.10
N ARG A 86 2.00 -11.70 0.54
CA ARG A 86 1.79 -12.12 -0.86
C ARG A 86 2.47 -11.15 -1.83
N LEU A 87 2.37 -9.84 -1.61
CA LEU A 87 3.01 -8.85 -2.46
C LEU A 87 4.54 -9.00 -2.44
N GLU A 88 5.15 -9.27 -1.29
CA GLU A 88 6.58 -9.54 -1.15
C GLU A 88 6.99 -10.79 -1.95
N GLN A 89 6.24 -11.88 -1.79
CA GLN A 89 6.50 -13.18 -2.42
C GLN A 89 6.27 -13.22 -3.93
N ASN A 90 5.44 -12.32 -4.48
CA ASN A 90 5.22 -12.22 -5.92
C ASN A 90 6.52 -11.77 -6.61
N LEU A 91 7.39 -12.71 -6.99
CA LEU A 91 8.59 -12.44 -7.79
C LEU A 91 8.21 -11.68 -9.06
N VAL A 92 9.19 -11.00 -9.66
CA VAL A 92 9.11 -10.38 -11.00
C VAL A 92 8.88 -11.48 -12.05
N GLN A 93 7.70 -12.11 -12.05
CA GLN A 93 7.21 -12.98 -13.13
C GLN A 93 6.49 -12.12 -14.19
N GLN A 94 7.05 -10.95 -14.46
CA GLN A 94 6.68 -10.12 -15.60
C GLN A 94 7.95 -9.97 -16.43
N GLY A 95 8.32 -11.06 -17.10
CA GLY A 95 9.24 -11.12 -18.21
C GLY A 95 8.51 -11.74 -19.38
#